data_AF-A0AA85G793-F1
#
_entry.id   AF-A0AA85G793-F1
#
_cell.length_a   1.000
_cell.length_b   1.000
_cell.length_c   1.000
_cell.angle_alpha   90.00
_cell.angle_beta   90.00
_cell.angle_gamma   90.00
#
_symmetry.space_group_name_H-M   'P 1'
#
loop_
_entity.id
_entity.type
_entity.pdbx_description
1 polymer ?
#
loop_
_entity_poly.entity_id
_entity_poly.type
_entity_poly.pdbx_seq_one_letter_code
_entity_poly.pdbx_strand_id
1 'polypeptide(L)'
;MILLSILRECVHSIVVVVYLMILMAYLFLLLSRIRSFRARAIIHETLKEGVEDWKNSNNEVRWMDAIHVMFQCCGYNGPTDYGIAKVPSCCLNDECTMDFALLSFQTGCKERIDNIMHNFLIICISVITIALIELIGLIFAMTLCCAVNGRDPNAYYRAVQTA
;
A
#
# COMPACT_ATOMS: atom_id res chain seq x y z
N MET A 1 5.51 -43.38 -11.78
CA MET A 1 6.76 -42.86 -11.19
C MET A 1 7.15 -41.51 -11.79
N ILE A 2 7.24 -41.39 -13.11
CA ILE A 2 7.61 -40.14 -13.84
C ILE A 2 6.65 -38.96 -13.55
N LEU A 3 5.35 -39.20 -13.48
CA LEU A 3 4.36 -38.15 -13.18
C LEU A 3 4.51 -37.60 -11.75
N LEU A 4 4.86 -38.46 -10.79
CA LEU A 4 5.04 -38.08 -9.38
C LEU A 4 6.34 -37.30 -9.16
N SER A 5 7.38 -37.58 -9.95
CA SER A 5 8.62 -36.80 -9.98
C SER A 5 8.40 -35.42 -10.62
N ILE A 6 7.68 -35.35 -11.75
CA ILE A 6 7.33 -34.07 -12.40
C ILE A 6 6.46 -33.22 -11.46
N LEU A 7 5.46 -33.84 -10.81
CA LEU A 7 4.61 -33.14 -9.84
C LEU A 7 5.41 -32.58 -8.67
N ARG A 8 6.34 -33.37 -8.13
CA ARG A 8 7.21 -32.97 -7.02
C ARG A 8 8.11 -31.81 -7.43
N GLU A 9 8.66 -31.84 -8.64
CA GLU A 9 9.52 -30.77 -9.16
C GLU A 9 8.74 -29.47 -9.43
N CYS A 10 7.53 -29.55 -9.99
CA CYS A 10 6.66 -28.39 -10.20
C CYS A 10 6.20 -27.78 -8.88
N VAL A 11 5.75 -28.59 -7.92
CA VAL A 11 5.33 -28.11 -6.60
C VAL A 11 6.52 -27.50 -5.85
N HIS A 12 7.69 -28.13 -5.92
CA HIS A 12 8.90 -27.58 -5.29
C HIS A 12 9.32 -26.26 -5.92
N SER A 13 9.26 -26.13 -7.25
CA SER A 13 9.54 -24.88 -7.95
C SER A 13 8.57 -23.75 -7.54
N ILE A 14 7.27 -24.04 -7.48
CA ILE A 14 6.24 -23.07 -7.06
C ILE A 14 6.48 -22.63 -5.61
N VAL A 15 6.74 -23.57 -4.69
CA VAL A 15 7.01 -23.27 -3.28
C VAL A 15 8.27 -22.42 -3.11
N VAL A 16 9.33 -22.69 -3.87
CA VAL A 16 10.57 -21.90 -3.83
C VAL A 16 10.33 -20.48 -4.33
N VAL A 17 9.63 -20.29 -5.46
CA VAL A 17 9.33 -18.95 -5.99
C VAL A 17 8.50 -18.14 -5.00
N VAL A 18 7.51 -18.77 -4.36
CA VAL A 18 6.68 -18.13 -3.34
C VAL A 18 7.51 -17.75 -2.13
N TYR A 19 8.34 -18.66 -1.64
CA TYR A 19 9.18 -18.39 -0.49
C TYR A 19 10.09 -17.19 -0.76
N LEU A 20 10.66 -17.09 -1.96
CA LEU A 20 11.43 -15.92 -2.40
C LEU A 20 10.56 -14.65 -2.45
N MET A 21 9.34 -14.71 -2.97
CA MET A 21 8.42 -13.54 -2.98
C MET A 21 8.07 -13.08 -1.56
N ILE A 22 7.81 -14.01 -0.64
CA ILE A 22 7.53 -13.72 0.78
C ILE A 22 8.78 -13.10 1.44
N LEU A 23 9.96 -13.67 1.21
CA LEU A 23 11.22 -13.12 1.73
C LEU A 23 11.46 -11.69 1.23
N MET A 24 11.27 -11.44 -0.06
CA MET A 24 11.40 -10.10 -0.65
C MET A 24 10.37 -9.12 -0.07
N ALA A 25 9.13 -9.54 0.10
CA ALA A 25 8.09 -8.73 0.74
C ALA A 25 8.42 -8.43 2.21
N TYR A 26 8.91 -9.40 2.95
CA TYR A 26 9.33 -9.23 4.35
C TYR A 26 10.51 -8.26 4.48
N LEU A 27 11.53 -8.39 3.63
CA LEU A 27 12.65 -7.45 3.56
C LEU A 27 12.17 -6.03 3.25
N PHE A 28 11.27 -5.88 2.28
CA PHE A 28 10.69 -4.59 1.94
C PHE A 28 9.89 -3.98 3.10
N LEU A 29 9.12 -4.80 3.83
CA LEU A 29 8.40 -4.37 5.03
C LEU A 29 9.37 -3.93 6.14
N LEU A 30 10.44 -4.68 6.41
CA LEU A 30 11.45 -4.30 7.40
C LEU A 30 12.14 -2.97 7.05
N LEU A 31 12.56 -2.81 5.79
CA LEU A 31 13.13 -1.56 5.29
C LEU A 31 12.13 -0.42 5.40
N SER A 32 10.86 -0.66 5.05
CA SER A 32 9.79 0.34 5.18
C SER A 32 9.51 0.71 6.63
N ARG A 33 9.60 -0.22 7.59
CA ARG A 33 9.46 0.06 9.03
C ARG A 33 10.59 0.92 9.57
N ILE A 34 11.84 0.59 9.24
CA ILE A 34 13.02 1.37 9.64
C ILE A 34 12.96 2.77 8.99
N ARG A 35 12.63 2.83 7.69
CA ARG A 35 12.55 4.07 6.94
C ARG A 35 11.38 4.93 7.37
N SER A 36 10.21 4.36 7.70
CA SER A 36 9.03 5.12 8.16
C SER A 36 9.25 5.77 9.52
N PHE A 37 10.01 5.17 10.43
CA PHE A 37 10.35 5.82 11.70
C PHE A 37 11.18 7.10 11.48
N ARG A 38 12.26 7.00 10.68
CA ARG A 38 13.07 8.18 10.31
C ARG A 38 12.31 9.16 9.43
N ALA A 39 11.54 8.66 8.46
CA ALA A 39 10.78 9.48 7.55
C ALA A 39 9.71 10.29 8.27
N ARG A 40 9.02 9.74 9.29
CA ARG A 40 8.07 10.53 10.08
C ARG A 40 8.76 11.72 10.75
N ALA A 41 9.89 11.51 11.40
CA ALA A 41 10.64 12.61 12.03
C ALA A 41 11.02 13.70 11.02
N ILE A 42 11.60 13.31 9.88
CA ILE A 42 11.99 14.23 8.80
C ILE A 42 10.76 14.93 8.21
N ILE A 43 9.67 14.21 7.94
CA ILE A 43 8.42 14.77 7.41
C ILE A 43 7.86 15.82 8.39
N HIS A 44 7.84 15.53 9.69
CA HIS A 44 7.35 16.50 10.67
C HIS A 44 8.21 17.77 10.73
N GLU A 45 9.52 17.62 10.63
CA GLU A 45 10.48 18.73 10.58
C GLU A 45 10.28 19.55 9.29
N THR A 46 10.30 18.89 8.13
CA THR A 46 10.07 19.53 6.83
C THR A 46 8.73 20.24 6.74
N LEU A 47 7.64 19.66 7.27
CA LEU A 47 6.33 20.32 7.29
C LEU A 47 6.33 21.58 8.15
N LYS A 48 7.05 21.59 9.29
CA LYS A 48 7.19 22.78 10.13
C LYS A 48 8.02 23.85 9.42
N GLU A 49 9.16 23.46 8.86
CA GLU A 49 10.03 24.33 8.06
C GLU A 49 9.26 24.94 6.88
N GLY A 50 8.44 24.17 6.17
CA GLY A 50 7.63 24.68 5.06
C GLY A 50 6.63 25.76 5.46
N VAL A 51 6.04 25.64 6.66
CA VAL A 51 5.15 26.68 7.20
C VAL A 51 5.94 27.93 7.60
N GLU A 52 7.11 27.77 8.23
CA GLU A 52 7.98 28.87 8.64
C GLU A 52 8.58 29.60 7.43
N ASP A 53 9.07 28.86 6.44
CA ASP A 53 9.58 29.38 5.18
C ASP A 53 8.52 30.17 4.44
N TRP A 54 7.27 29.71 4.44
CA TRP A 54 6.18 30.45 3.81
C TRP A 54 5.97 31.82 4.46
N LYS A 55 6.04 31.89 5.79
CA LYS A 55 5.92 33.17 6.54
C LYS A 55 7.07 34.11 6.23
N ASN A 56 8.27 33.57 6.08
CA ASN A 56 9.50 34.35 5.89
C ASN A 56 9.75 34.74 4.42
N SER A 57 9.29 33.93 3.45
CA SER A 57 9.55 34.09 2.02
C SER A 57 8.49 34.85 1.24
N ASN A 58 7.55 35.50 1.93
CA ASN A 58 6.52 36.33 1.29
C ASN A 58 5.65 35.55 0.26
N ASN A 59 5.32 34.28 0.57
CA ASN A 59 4.40 33.40 -0.18
C ASN A 59 4.96 32.63 -1.41
N GLU A 60 6.27 32.40 -1.53
CA GLU A 60 6.84 31.71 -2.72
C GLU A 60 6.99 30.17 -2.61
N VAL A 61 6.62 29.56 -1.48
CA VAL A 61 6.88 28.13 -1.23
C VAL A 61 5.89 27.21 -1.98
N ARG A 62 6.13 26.98 -3.27
CA ARG A 62 5.25 26.19 -4.17
C ARG A 62 5.14 24.70 -3.84
N TRP A 63 6.09 24.12 -3.09
CA TRP A 63 6.04 22.69 -2.78
C TRP A 63 5.00 22.37 -1.68
N MET A 64 4.72 23.33 -0.81
CA MET A 64 3.73 23.15 0.25
C MET A 64 2.30 23.13 -0.30
N ASP A 65 2.05 23.86 -1.40
CA ASP A 65 0.79 23.81 -2.14
C ASP A 65 0.49 22.41 -2.67
N ALA A 66 1.50 21.73 -3.23
CA ALA A 66 1.35 20.37 -3.71
C ALA A 66 0.98 19.40 -2.57
N ILE A 67 1.56 19.58 -1.38
CA ILE A 67 1.22 18.78 -0.20
C ILE A 67 -0.21 19.02 0.24
N HIS A 68 -0.63 20.28 0.34
CA HIS A 68 -2.00 20.62 0.75
C HIS A 68 -3.04 20.00 -0.18
N VAL A 69 -2.84 20.09 -1.49
CA VAL A 69 -3.75 19.53 -2.50
C VAL A 69 -3.71 18.01 -2.52
N MET A 70 -2.51 17.42 -2.50
CA MET A 70 -2.33 15.96 -2.61
C MET A 70 -2.90 15.22 -1.40
N PHE A 71 -2.74 15.77 -0.20
CA PHE A 71 -3.17 15.13 1.04
C PHE A 71 -4.47 15.69 1.60
N GLN A 72 -5.02 16.75 1.00
CA GLN A 72 -6.21 17.45 1.46
C GLN A 72 -6.08 17.88 2.93
N CYS A 73 -5.00 18.58 3.23
CA CYS A 73 -4.65 19.06 4.55
C CYS A 73 -4.16 20.51 4.49
N CYS A 74 -4.08 21.19 5.63
CA CYS A 74 -3.52 22.54 5.67
C CYS A 74 -2.59 22.75 6.85
N GLY A 75 -1.40 23.28 6.60
CA GLY A 75 -0.41 23.60 7.63
C GLY A 75 0.15 22.36 8.31
N TYR A 76 0.84 22.54 9.43
CA TYR A 76 1.43 21.44 10.18
C TYR A 76 0.37 20.80 11.09
N ASN A 77 -0.18 21.56 12.02
CA ASN A 77 -1.32 21.20 12.88
C ASN A 77 -2.65 21.68 12.29
N GLY A 78 -2.65 22.73 11.48
CA GLY A 78 -3.86 23.26 10.86
C GLY A 78 -3.64 24.57 10.11
N PRO A 79 -4.71 25.13 9.50
CA PRO A 79 -4.63 26.38 8.74
C PRO A 79 -4.22 27.58 9.58
N THR A 80 -4.53 27.57 10.89
CA THR A 80 -4.13 28.62 11.83
C THR A 80 -2.63 28.78 11.98
N ASP A 81 -1.83 27.77 11.60
CA ASP A 81 -0.38 27.86 11.63
C ASP A 81 0.16 28.98 10.72
N TYR A 82 -0.58 29.39 9.68
CA TYR A 82 -0.19 30.47 8.76
C TYR A 82 -0.59 31.89 9.23
N GLY A 83 -1.40 32.02 10.29
CA GLY A 83 -1.90 33.32 10.79
C GLY A 83 -3.16 33.82 10.08
N ILE A 84 -3.48 35.12 10.18
CA ILE A 84 -4.82 35.67 9.80
C ILE A 84 -4.89 36.24 8.37
N ALA A 85 -3.74 36.38 7.68
CA ALA A 85 -3.66 37.23 6.49
C ALA A 85 -4.03 36.51 5.19
N LYS A 86 -3.40 35.36 4.94
CA LYS A 86 -3.56 34.56 3.71
C LYS A 86 -3.08 33.15 3.99
N VAL A 87 -3.61 32.17 3.27
CA VAL A 87 -3.14 30.78 3.31
C VAL A 87 -2.72 30.33 1.92
N PRO A 88 -1.84 29.32 1.82
CA PRO A 88 -1.44 28.69 0.54
C PRO A 88 -2.62 27.92 -0.08
N SER A 89 -2.40 26.95 -0.98
CA SER A 89 -3.42 26.09 -1.61
C SER A 89 -4.19 25.15 -0.64
N CYS A 90 -4.68 25.69 0.47
CA CYS A 90 -5.47 25.05 1.52
C CYS A 90 -6.99 25.13 1.28
N CYS A 91 -7.43 25.38 0.05
CA CYS A 91 -8.83 25.46 -0.32
C CYS A 91 -8.98 25.06 -1.78
N LEU A 92 -10.21 24.74 -2.18
CA LEU A 92 -10.53 24.30 -3.53
C LEU A 92 -10.57 25.44 -4.57
N ASN A 93 -10.58 26.71 -4.15
CA ASN A 93 -10.72 27.88 -5.03
C ASN A 93 -9.46 28.77 -4.99
N ASP A 94 -9.23 29.55 -6.05
CA ASP A 94 -8.03 30.39 -6.22
C ASP A 94 -7.87 31.51 -5.18
N GLU A 95 -8.92 31.88 -4.45
CA GLU A 95 -8.88 32.87 -3.36
C GLU A 95 -9.01 32.20 -1.99
N CYS A 96 -7.87 31.82 -1.43
CA CYS A 96 -7.76 31.17 -0.12
C CYS A 96 -7.66 32.20 1.01
N THR A 97 -8.79 32.57 1.60
CA THR A 97 -8.82 33.27 2.90
C THR A 97 -8.89 32.28 4.05
N MET A 98 -8.52 32.73 5.25
CA MET A 98 -8.48 31.89 6.45
C MET A 98 -9.83 31.25 6.81
N ASP A 99 -10.93 31.98 6.63
CA ASP A 99 -12.29 31.46 6.89
C ASP A 99 -12.62 30.28 5.98
N PHE A 100 -12.23 30.33 4.71
CA PHE A 100 -12.47 29.23 3.77
C PHE A 100 -11.56 28.03 4.02
N ALA A 101 -10.29 28.25 4.40
CA ALA A 101 -9.39 27.15 4.75
C ALA A 101 -9.84 26.41 6.02
N LEU A 102 -10.36 27.13 7.02
CA LEU A 102 -11.00 26.55 8.20
C LEU A 102 -12.28 25.77 7.87
N LEU A 103 -12.96 26.08 6.77
CA LEU A 103 -14.14 25.32 6.33
C LEU A 103 -13.77 24.11 5.48
N SER A 104 -12.63 24.15 4.77
CA SER A 104 -12.25 23.17 3.75
C SER A 104 -11.31 22.08 4.28
N PHE A 105 -10.15 22.46 4.85
CA PHE A 105 -9.15 21.52 5.38
C PHE A 105 -8.87 21.82 6.86
N GLN A 106 -9.72 21.29 7.74
CA GLN A 106 -9.56 21.46 9.19
C GLN A 106 -8.40 20.66 9.78
N THR A 107 -7.99 19.58 9.10
CA THR A 107 -6.93 18.69 9.59
C THR A 107 -5.55 19.16 9.14
N GLY A 108 -4.61 19.24 10.09
CA GLY A 108 -3.20 19.46 9.82
C GLY A 108 -2.57 18.34 9.00
N CYS A 109 -1.57 18.69 8.18
CA CYS A 109 -0.87 17.71 7.36
C CYS A 109 -0.14 16.65 8.19
N LYS A 110 0.28 16.99 9.41
CA LYS A 110 0.87 16.04 10.36
C LYS A 110 -0.04 14.83 10.60
N GLU A 111 -1.27 15.09 11.05
CA GLU A 111 -2.24 14.05 11.38
C GLU A 111 -2.67 13.27 10.14
N ARG A 112 -2.90 13.99 9.03
CA ARG A 112 -3.34 13.37 7.77
C ARG A 112 -2.30 12.41 7.22
N ILE A 113 -1.03 12.82 7.20
CA ILE A 113 0.08 11.98 6.73
C ILE A 113 0.31 10.80 7.69
N ASP A 114 0.24 11.01 9.00
CA ASP A 114 0.35 9.91 9.97
C ASP A 114 -0.74 8.86 9.75
N ASN A 115 -2.00 9.29 9.55
CA ASN A 115 -3.10 8.38 9.27
C ASN A 115 -2.91 7.62 7.94
N ILE A 116 -2.46 8.31 6.88
CA ILE A 116 -2.18 7.67 5.59
C ILE A 116 -1.05 6.65 5.70
N MET A 117 0.02 6.98 6.42
CA MET A 117 1.14 6.07 6.66
C MET A 117 0.70 4.83 7.44
N HIS A 118 -0.23 4.97 8.38
CA HIS A 118 -0.83 3.84 9.07
C HIS A 118 -1.71 2.97 8.15
N ASN A 119 -2.55 3.59 7.32
CA ASN A 119 -3.45 2.87 6.42
C ASN A 119 -2.72 2.18 5.26
N PHE A 120 -1.65 2.79 4.75
CA PHE A 120 -0.83 2.19 3.69
C PHE A 120 -0.20 0.87 4.15
N LEU A 121 0.25 0.77 5.41
CA LEU A 121 0.74 -0.48 5.97
C LEU A 121 -0.35 -1.57 6.00
N ILE A 122 -1.60 -1.20 6.28
CA ILE A 122 -2.74 -2.14 6.29
C ILE A 122 -3.01 -2.66 4.88
N ILE A 123 -2.97 -1.79 3.86
CA ILE A 123 -3.15 -2.18 2.45
C ILE A 123 -2.02 -3.14 2.00
N CYS A 124 -0.78 -2.87 2.38
CA CYS A 124 0.33 -3.79 2.05
C CYS A 124 0.14 -5.18 2.70
N ILE A 125 -0.32 -5.23 3.94
CA ILE A 125 -0.58 -6.51 4.63
C ILE A 125 -1.73 -7.28 3.96
N SER A 126 -2.78 -6.59 3.52
CA SER A 126 -3.92 -7.25 2.87
C SER A 126 -3.53 -7.87 1.52
N VAL A 127 -2.74 -7.18 0.70
CA VAL A 127 -2.26 -7.71 -0.59
C VAL A 127 -1.43 -8.98 -0.41
N ILE A 128 -0.52 -9.01 0.57
CA ILE A 128 0.29 -10.19 0.87
C ILE A 128 -0.60 -11.36 1.30
N THR A 129 -1.61 -11.09 2.13
CA THR A 129 -2.54 -12.13 2.60
C THR A 129 -3.33 -12.75 1.45
N ILE A 130 -3.81 -11.93 0.52
CA ILE A 130 -4.53 -12.42 -0.67
C ILE A 130 -3.64 -13.28 -1.55
N ALA A 131 -2.39 -12.85 -1.79
CA ALA A 131 -1.42 -13.61 -2.58
C ALA A 131 -1.14 -15.01 -1.98
N LEU A 132 -1.11 -15.13 -0.65
CA LEU A 132 -0.96 -16.43 0.02
C LEU A 132 -2.17 -17.35 -0.19
N ILE A 133 -3.39 -16.80 -0.17
CA ILE A 133 -4.62 -17.57 -0.38
C ILE A 133 -4.69 -18.07 -1.83
N GLU A 134 -4.41 -17.21 -2.81
CA GLU A 134 -4.37 -17.58 -4.23
C GLU A 134 -3.39 -18.73 -4.48
N LEU A 135 -2.23 -18.67 -3.83
CA LEU A 135 -1.24 -19.72 -3.95
C LEU A 135 -1.71 -21.06 -3.39
N ILE A 136 -2.33 -21.06 -2.20
CA ILE A 136 -2.90 -22.28 -1.62
C ILE A 136 -3.94 -22.86 -2.59
N GLY A 137 -4.75 -22.00 -3.21
CA GLY A 137 -5.67 -22.38 -4.29
C GLY A 137 -4.97 -23.05 -5.48
N LEU A 138 -3.85 -22.51 -5.95
CA LEU A 138 -3.07 -23.09 -7.04
C LEU A 138 -2.48 -24.46 -6.69
N ILE A 139 -1.98 -24.65 -5.47
CA ILE A 139 -1.46 -25.94 -5.00
C ILE A 139 -2.59 -26.99 -4.99
N PHE A 140 -3.77 -26.63 -4.46
CA PHE A 140 -4.93 -27.53 -4.48
C PHE A 140 -5.42 -27.83 -5.89
N ALA A 141 -5.46 -26.84 -6.78
CA ALA A 141 -5.85 -27.03 -8.17
C ALA A 141 -4.90 -27.99 -8.90
N MET A 142 -3.58 -27.84 -8.72
CA MET A 142 -2.58 -28.71 -9.34
C MET A 142 -2.64 -30.14 -8.79
N THR A 143 -2.79 -30.31 -7.48
CA THR A 143 -2.92 -31.63 -6.87
C THR A 143 -4.20 -32.33 -7.31
N LEU A 144 -5.33 -31.62 -7.40
CA LEU A 144 -6.59 -32.16 -7.91
C LEU A 144 -6.51 -32.52 -9.39
N CYS A 145 -5.95 -31.64 -10.23
CA CYS A 145 -5.76 -31.88 -11.65
C CYS A 145 -4.97 -33.17 -11.88
N CYS A 146 -3.92 -33.39 -11.09
CA CYS A 146 -3.09 -34.58 -11.24
C CYS A 146 -3.73 -35.85 -10.65
N ALA A 147 -4.54 -35.72 -9.60
CA ALA A 147 -5.35 -36.83 -9.09
C ALA A 147 -6.44 -37.26 -10.10
N VAL A 148 -7.05 -36.31 -10.80
CA VAL A 148 -8.06 -36.57 -11.84
C VAL A 148 -7.40 -37.15 -13.10
N ASN A 149 -6.29 -36.59 -13.57
CA ASN A 149 -5.63 -37.05 -14.79
C ASN A 149 -4.99 -38.45 -14.63
N GLY A 150 -4.67 -38.86 -13.40
CA GLY A 150 -4.25 -40.23 -13.09
C GLY A 150 -5.41 -41.24 -13.01
N ARG A 151 -6.66 -40.78 -13.06
CA ARG A 151 -7.87 -41.61 -13.07
C ARG A 151 -8.25 -41.88 -14.52
N ASP A 152 -7.77 -43.00 -15.08
CA ASP A 152 -8.05 -43.44 -16.46
C ASP A 152 -9.56 -43.35 -16.78
N PRO A 153 -10.02 -42.39 -17.62
CA PRO A 153 -11.43 -42.29 -17.99
C PRO A 153 -11.87 -43.54 -18.78
N ASN A 154 -10.95 -44.15 -19.54
CA ASN A 154 -11.20 -45.36 -20.30
C ASN A 154 -11.47 -46.60 -19.42
N ALA A 155 -10.93 -46.65 -18.20
CA ALA A 155 -11.24 -47.74 -17.26
C ALA A 155 -12.66 -47.61 -16.69
N TYR A 156 -13.11 -46.37 -16.44
CA TYR A 156 -14.48 -46.08 -16.01
C TYR A 156 -15.51 -46.36 -17.12
N TYR A 157 -15.27 -45.90 -18.35
CA TYR A 157 -16.17 -46.19 -19.48
C TYR A 157 -16.27 -47.68 -19.79
N ARG A 158 -15.16 -48.44 -19.71
CA ARG A 158 -15.21 -49.90 -19.88
C ARG A 158 -16.01 -50.61 -18.78
N ALA A 159 -15.90 -50.18 -17.53
CA ALA A 159 -16.65 -50.78 -16.43
C ALA A 159 -18.17 -50.54 -16.54
N VAL A 160 -18.58 -49.38 -17.06
CA VAL A 160 -19.99 -49.05 -17.32
C VAL A 160 -20.52 -49.79 -18.56
N GLN A 161 -19.69 -50.02 -19.58
CA GLN A 161 -20.10 -50.72 -20.80
C GLN A 161 -20.18 -52.25 -20.64
N THR A 162 -19.67 -52.79 -19.54
CA THR A 162 -19.78 -54.21 -19.15
C THR A 162 -20.86 -54.49 -18.10
N ALA A 163 -21.62 -53.47 -17.70
CA ALA A 163 -22.81 -53.59 -16.85
C ALA A 163 -24.07 -53.50 -17.72
#